data_AF-A0A832TKI1-F1
#
_entry.id   AF-A0A832TKI1-F1
#
_cell.length_a   1.000
_cell.length_b   1.000
_cell.length_c   1.000
_cell.angle_alpha   90.00
_cell.angle_beta   90.00
_cell.angle_gamma   90.00
#
_symmetry.space_group_name_H-M   'P 1'
#
loop_
_entity.id
_entity.type
_entity.pdbx_description
1 polymer ?
#
loop_
_entity_poly.entity_id
_entity_poly.type
_entity_poly.pdbx_seq_one_letter_code
_entity_poly.pdbx_strand_id
1 'polypeptide(L)' 'HGHYPKKVGIWFLKDRLKTLDVTEDIIKDAEFEIEQIHFATESEAITDYRRNISPLCRYSTGQCDFYDICKPYQD' A
#
# COMPACT_ATOMS: atom_id res chain seq x y z
N HIS A 1 28.53 8.67 5.62
CA HIS A 1 27.65 7.49 5.56
C HIS A 1 27.17 7.19 6.98
N GLY A 2 25.87 6.92 7.20
CA GLY A 2 25.33 6.61 8.55
C GLY A 2 24.41 7.66 9.20
N HIS A 3 23.89 8.63 8.44
CA HIS A 3 22.87 9.55 8.95
C HIS A 3 21.58 9.39 8.14
N TYR A 4 20.46 9.19 8.82
CA TYR A 4 19.16 9.19 8.18
C TYR A 4 18.86 10.58 7.59
N PRO A 5 18.26 10.64 6.39
CA PRO A 5 17.82 11.91 5.82
C PRO A 5 16.81 12.53 6.77
N LYS A 6 16.95 13.83 7.10
CA LYS A 6 16.03 14.51 8.03
C LYS A 6 14.65 14.78 7.42
N LYS A 7 14.58 14.81 6.08
CA LYS A 7 13.36 15.01 5.30
C LYS A 7 13.37 14.13 4.07
N VAL A 8 12.21 13.65 3.68
CA VAL A 8 11.95 12.96 2.42
C VAL A 8 10.86 13.71 1.67
N GLY A 9 10.74 13.50 0.36
CA GLY A 9 9.68 14.15 -0.40
C GLY A 9 9.39 13.49 -1.74
N ILE A 10 8.17 13.73 -2.23
CA ILE A 10 7.67 13.24 -3.51
C ILE A 10 7.27 14.46 -4.34
N TRP A 11 7.73 14.50 -5.59
CA TRP A 11 7.34 15.54 -6.53
C TRP A 11 6.09 15.12 -7.30
N PHE A 12 4.95 15.74 -6.98
CA PHE A 12 3.70 15.51 -7.68
C PHE A 12 3.59 16.44 -8.91
N LEU A 13 3.10 15.93 -10.03
CA LEU A 13 2.93 16.71 -11.26
C LEU A 13 1.96 17.89 -11.07
N LYS A 14 0.91 17.72 -10.26
CA LYS A 14 -0.09 18.75 -9.96
C LYS A 14 0.32 19.64 -8.79
N ASP A 15 0.69 19.03 -7.67
CA ASP A 15 0.88 19.72 -6.40
C ASP A 15 2.34 20.06 -6.06
N ARG A 16 3.27 19.78 -6.98
CA ARG A 16 4.74 19.93 -6.83
C ARG A 16 5.28 19.12 -5.65
N LEU A 17 6.42 19.53 -5.08
CA LEU A 17 7.08 18.85 -3.98
C LEU A 17 6.20 18.82 -2.72
N LYS A 18 5.95 17.63 -2.20
CA LYS A 18 5.49 17.41 -0.83
C LYS A 18 6.64 16.79 -0.04
N THR A 19 6.85 17.27 1.18
CA THR A 19 7.92 16.77 2.06
C THR A 19 7.37 16.28 3.38
N LEU A 20 8.06 15.32 3.99
CA LEU A 20 7.78 14.77 5.30
C LEU A 20 9.09 14.76 6.11
N ASP A 21 9.01 15.07 7.39
CA ASP A 21 10.15 14.94 8.30
C ASP A 21 10.34 13.48 8.68
N VAL A 22 11.59 13.01 8.67
CA VAL A 22 11.92 11.63 9.05
C VAL A 22 12.21 11.61 10.54
N THR A 23 11.26 11.09 11.30
CA THR A 23 11.39 10.84 12.73
C THR A 23 11.60 9.34 12.97
N GLU A 24 12.20 8.99 14.10
CA GLU A 24 12.36 7.59 14.49
C GLU A 24 11.02 6.88 14.65
N ASP A 25 9.97 7.59 15.08
CA ASP A 25 8.63 7.01 15.23
C ASP A 25 8.05 6.61 13.86
N ILE A 26 8.18 7.46 12.83
CA ILE A 26 7.74 7.14 11.46
C ILE A 26 8.51 5.93 10.90
N ILE A 27 9.80 5.82 11.21
CA ILE A 27 10.62 4.67 10.77
C ILE A 27 10.09 3.38 11.42
N LYS A 28 9.89 3.38 12.74
CA LYS A 28 9.39 2.22 13.48
C LYS A 28 8.00 1.80 13.03
N ASP A 29 7.11 2.77 12.84
CA ASP A 29 5.76 2.50 12.36
C ASP A 29 5.80 1.88 10.96
N ALA A 30 6.63 2.41 10.07
CA ALA A 30 6.80 1.86 8.72
C ALA A 30 7.39 0.44 8.74
N GLU A 31 8.40 0.18 9.57
CA GLU A 31 8.98 -1.17 9.74
C GLU A 31 7.93 -2.16 10.24
N PHE A 32 7.16 -1.78 11.27
CA PHE A 32 6.08 -2.60 11.80
C PHE A 32 5.00 -2.88 10.76
N GLU A 33 4.56 -1.87 10.01
CA GLU A 33 3.56 -2.05 8.94
C GLU A 33 4.04 -3.01 7.85
N ILE A 34 5.32 -2.90 7.46
CA ILE A 34 5.93 -3.81 6.48
C ILE A 34 5.89 -5.25 7.00
N GLU A 35 6.26 -5.50 8.25
CA GLU A 35 6.19 -6.83 8.86
C GLU A 35 4.76 -7.38 8.88
N GLN A 36 3.77 -6.56 9.26
CA GLN A 36 2.37 -6.98 9.26
C GLN A 36 1.84 -7.30 7.87
N ILE A 37 2.25 -6.54 6.85
CA ILE A 37 1.88 -6.82 5.46
C ILE A 37 2.48 -8.15 5.03
N HIS A 38 3.78 -8.39 5.27
CA HIS A 38 4.41 -9.65 4.91
C HIS A 38 3.72 -10.85 5.55
N PHE A 39 3.41 -10.77 6.85
CA PHE A 39 2.66 -11.80 7.56
C PHE A 39 1.27 -12.03 6.95
N ALA A 40 0.55 -10.95 6.61
CA ALA A 40 -0.80 -11.04 6.04
C ALA A 40 -0.83 -11.52 4.58
N THR A 41 0.29 -11.48 3.86
CA THR A 41 0.38 -11.87 2.43
C THR A 41 1.23 -13.13 2.19
N GLU A 42 1.59 -13.86 3.24
CA GLU A 42 2.43 -15.07 3.12
C GLU A 42 1.69 -16.24 2.44
N SER A 43 0.35 -16.24 2.46
CA SER A 43 -0.44 -17.33 1.89
C SER A 43 -0.39 -17.36 0.35
N GLU A 44 -0.25 -18.57 -0.20
CA GLU A 44 -0.40 -18.84 -1.62
C GLU A 44 -1.86 -19.13 -2.03
N ALA A 45 -2.76 -19.31 -1.06
CA ALA A 45 -4.17 -19.59 -1.32
C ALA A 45 -4.95 -18.30 -1.59
N ILE A 46 -5.59 -18.23 -2.77
CA ILE A 46 -6.39 -17.05 -3.18
C ILE A 46 -7.49 -16.68 -2.18
N THR A 47 -8.02 -17.66 -1.44
CA THR A 47 -9.07 -17.48 -0.43
C THR A 47 -8.61 -16.66 0.78
N ASP A 48 -7.31 -16.63 1.04
CA ASP A 48 -6.73 -15.99 2.23
C ASP A 48 -6.44 -14.51 1.98
N TYR A 49 -6.41 -14.10 0.71
CA TYR A 49 -6.29 -12.70 0.34
C TYR A 49 -7.58 -11.94 0.66
N ARG A 50 -7.43 -10.71 1.15
CA ARG A 50 -8.57 -9.83 1.37
C ARG A 50 -9.21 -9.45 0.04
N ARG A 51 -10.48 -9.81 -0.13
CA ARG A 51 -11.30 -9.53 -1.33
C ARG A 51 -12.16 -8.27 -1.18
N ASN A 52 -11.79 -7.33 -0.32
CA ASN A 52 -12.60 -6.13 -0.06
C ASN A 52 -12.57 -5.15 -1.24
N ILE A 53 -13.74 -4.63 -1.60
CA ILE A 53 -13.86 -3.61 -2.65
C ILE A 53 -13.23 -2.29 -2.16
N SER A 54 -12.28 -1.78 -2.94
CA SER A 54 -11.66 -0.47 -2.72
C SER A 54 -11.88 0.45 -3.93
N PRO A 55 -11.56 1.76 -3.83
CA PRO A 55 -11.57 2.64 -5.00
C PRO A 55 -10.67 2.14 -6.15
N LEU A 56 -9.63 1.36 -5.84
CA LEU A 56 -8.74 0.76 -6.86
C LEU A 56 -9.43 -0.36 -7.64
N CYS A 57 -10.44 -1.02 -7.07
CA CYS A 57 -11.26 -1.98 -7.81
C CYS A 57 -12.10 -1.32 -8.92
N ARG A 58 -12.19 0.03 -8.93
CA ARG A 58 -12.95 0.82 -9.91
C ARG A 58 -12.06 1.80 -10.69
N TYR A 59 -10.82 1.42 -10.97
CA TYR A 59 -9.85 2.32 -11.59
C TYR A 59 -10.23 2.69 -13.04
N SER A 60 -10.14 3.99 -13.36
CA SER A 60 -10.42 4.64 -14.64
C SER A 60 -11.86 4.55 -15.19
N THR A 61 -12.42 3.37 -15.42
CA THR A 61 -13.71 3.21 -16.14
C THR A 61 -14.47 1.92 -15.83
N GLY A 62 -13.99 1.07 -14.92
CA GLY A 62 -14.58 -0.24 -14.67
C GLY A 62 -13.89 -1.03 -13.56
N GLN A 63 -14.26 -2.31 -13.47
CA GLN A 63 -13.65 -3.29 -12.57
C GLN A 63 -12.13 -3.40 -12.83
N CYS A 64 -11.32 -3.65 -11.79
CA CYS A 64 -9.88 -3.86 -11.97
C CYS A 64 -9.57 -5.13 -12.78
N ASP A 65 -8.36 -5.23 -13.34
CA ASP A 65 -7.93 -6.33 -14.22
C ASP A 65 -8.08 -7.73 -13.61
N PHE A 66 -8.16 -7.81 -12.27
CA PHE A 66 -8.27 -9.07 -11.53
C PHE A 66 -9.65 -9.31 -10.94
N TYR A 67 -10.64 -8.46 -11.23
CA TYR A 67 -11.92 -8.49 -10.53
C TYR A 67 -12.67 -9.82 -10.67
N ASP A 68 -12.66 -10.41 -11.88
CA ASP A 68 -13.30 -11.70 -12.16
C ASP A 68 -12.64 -12.87 -11.42
N ILE A 69 -11.34 -12.79 -11.19
CA ILE A 69 -10.55 -13.81 -10.47
C ILE A 69 -10.68 -13.60 -8.96
N CYS A 70 -10.66 -12.33 -8.52
CA CYS A 70 -10.79 -11.92 -7.13
C CYS A 70 -12.16 -12.30 -6.54
N LYS A 71 -13.23 -12.30 -7.36
CA LYS A 71 -14.60 -12.67 -6.95
C LYS A 71 -15.04 -12.03 -5.63
N PRO A 72 -15.03 -10.68 -5.53
CA PRO A 72 -15.28 -9.98 -4.27
C PRO A 72 -16.72 -10.08 -3.73
N TYR A 73 -17.64 -10.74 -4.45
CA TYR A 73 -19.05 -10.93 -4.08
C TYR A 73 -19.47 -12.41 -3.98
N GLN A 74 -18.54 -13.37 -3.99
CA GLN A 74 -18.87 -14.78 -3.78
C GLN A 74 -18.50 -15.19 -2.35
N ASP A 75 -19.55 -15.47 -1.56
CA ASP A 75 -19.47 -16.07 -0.21
C ASP A 75 -18.87 -17.49 -0.26
#